data_AF-A0A2K6PTN6-F1
#
_entry.id   AF-A0A2K6PTN6-F1
#
_cell.length_a   1.000
_cell.length_b   1.000
_cell.length_c   1.000
_cell.angle_alpha   90.00
_cell.angle_beta   90.00
_cell.angle_gamma   90.00
#
_symmetry.space_group_name_H-M   'P 1'
#
loop_
_entity.id
_entity.type
_entity.pdbx_description
1 polymer ?
#
loop_
_entity_poly.entity_id
_entity_poly.type
_entity_poly.pdbx_seq_one_letter_code
_entity_poly.pdbx_strand_id
1 'polypeptide(L)'
;MEGSSYTTITSIMSYNGGAIMAMKQKNCVAIVEDRHFGIQAQMVTMDFQEIFPMGDRLYIGLAGLVTDVQTVAQYLKFQLNLYELKEGQQIKPYTFTSMMANLFPTWIQNTCLKPSPKPC
;
A
#
# COMPACT_ATOMS: atom_id res chain seq x y z
N MET A 1 17.01 39.85 4.14
CA MET A 1 15.89 39.81 3.17
C MET A 1 16.48 39.52 1.81
N GLU A 2 16.57 38.25 1.43
CA GLU A 2 16.69 37.84 0.04
C GLU A 2 16.13 36.42 -0.07
N GLY A 3 15.21 36.23 -1.01
CA GLY A 3 14.23 35.16 -1.03
C GLY A 3 14.83 33.80 -1.37
N SER A 4 14.55 32.81 -0.52
CA SER A 4 14.57 31.42 -0.94
C SER A 4 13.28 31.15 -1.71
N SER A 5 13.43 30.99 -3.03
CA SER A 5 12.39 30.71 -4.00
C SER A 5 11.38 29.67 -3.49
N TYR A 6 10.11 30.06 -3.41
CA TYR A 6 8.99 29.14 -3.23
C TYR A 6 8.86 28.29 -4.49
N THR A 7 9.68 27.25 -4.60
CA THR A 7 9.35 26.14 -5.49
C THR A 7 8.15 25.49 -4.82
N THR A 8 6.93 25.84 -5.24
CA THR A 8 5.74 25.05 -4.95
C THR A 8 5.99 23.67 -5.52
N ILE A 9 6.53 22.78 -4.69
CA ILE A 9 6.62 21.36 -5.00
C ILE A 9 5.17 20.88 -4.94
N THR A 10 4.44 21.00 -6.05
CA THR A 10 3.19 20.28 -6.25
C THR A 10 3.56 18.81 -6.47
N SER A 11 4.07 18.16 -5.43
CA SER A 11 4.22 16.71 -5.42
C SER A 11 2.81 16.11 -5.41
N ILE A 12 2.64 14.99 -6.09
CA ILE A 12 1.35 14.28 -6.16
C ILE A 12 0.82 13.90 -4.77
N MET A 13 1.72 13.70 -3.80
CA MET A 13 1.41 13.44 -2.38
C MET A 13 0.77 14.65 -1.67
N SER A 14 0.99 15.88 -2.16
CA SER A 14 0.34 17.08 -1.61
C SER A 14 -1.12 17.20 -2.08
N TYR A 15 -1.51 16.45 -3.12
CA TYR A 15 -2.85 16.50 -3.68
C TYR A 15 -3.84 15.68 -2.84
N ASN A 16 -3.47 14.43 -2.57
CA ASN A 16 -4.16 13.53 -1.66
C ASN A 16 -3.17 13.11 -0.57
N GLY A 17 -3.39 13.59 0.66
CA GLY A 17 -2.66 13.12 1.83
C GLY A 17 -3.18 11.76 2.29
N GLY A 18 -2.30 10.96 2.89
CA GLY A 18 -2.60 9.63 3.40
C GLY A 18 -1.34 9.01 4.00
N ALA A 19 -1.49 8.25 5.07
CA ALA A 19 -0.37 7.63 5.77
C ALA A 19 -0.76 6.25 6.30
N ILE A 20 0.13 5.28 6.08
CA ILE A 20 -0.05 3.90 6.54
C ILE A 20 1.17 3.50 7.34
N MET A 21 0.95 2.84 8.48
CA MET A 21 1.98 2.29 9.34
C MET A 21 1.71 0.80 9.61
N ALA A 22 2.75 -0.02 9.52
CA ALA A 22 2.69 -1.42 9.89
C ALA A 22 3.71 -1.73 10.99
N MET A 23 3.27 -2.44 12.03
CA MET A 23 4.08 -2.86 13.17
C MET A 23 4.01 -4.37 13.36
N LYS A 24 5.14 -4.98 13.72
CA LYS A 24 5.24 -6.41 14.01
C LYS A 24 5.59 -6.62 15.48
N GLN A 25 4.85 -7.49 16.16
CA GLN A 25 5.14 -8.01 17.49
C GLN A 25 5.23 -9.55 17.47
N LYS A 26 5.58 -10.17 18.60
CA LYS A 26 5.56 -11.64 18.74
C LYS A 26 4.16 -12.16 18.40
N ASN A 27 4.05 -12.96 17.34
CA ASN A 27 2.81 -13.57 16.83
C ASN A 27 1.68 -12.60 16.45
N CYS A 28 1.95 -11.30 16.26
CA CYS A 28 0.93 -10.32 15.91
C CYS A 28 1.50 -9.27 14.95
N VAL A 29 0.65 -8.75 14.07
CA VAL A 29 0.93 -7.62 13.19
C VAL A 29 -0.23 -6.65 13.30
N ALA A 30 0.08 -5.37 13.42
CA ALA A 30 -0.89 -4.28 13.40
C ALA A 30 -0.62 -3.41 12.19
N ILE A 31 -1.68 -3.05 11.46
CA ILE A 31 -1.63 -2.11 10.35
C ILE A 31 -2.62 -1.00 10.68
N VAL A 32 -2.17 0.24 10.59
CA VAL A 32 -2.96 1.44 10.88
C VAL A 32 -2.88 2.33 9.65
N GLU A 33 -4.00 2.91 9.26
CA GLU A 33 -4.11 3.87 8.18
C GLU A 33 -4.75 5.15 8.67
N ASP A 34 -4.46 6.23 7.97
CA ASP A 34 -5.29 7.42 8.00
C ASP A 34 -6.47 7.27 7.04
N ARG A 35 -7.64 7.74 7.44
CA ARG A 35 -8.88 7.64 6.65
C ARG A 35 -9.35 8.97 6.09
N HIS A 36 -8.63 10.06 6.39
CA HIS A 36 -8.96 11.34 5.79
C HIS A 36 -8.65 11.32 4.30
N PHE A 37 -9.60 11.84 3.51
CA PHE A 37 -9.40 12.12 2.11
C PHE A 37 -9.54 13.62 1.91
N GLY A 38 -8.44 14.26 1.54
CA GLY A 38 -8.40 15.69 1.24
C GLY A 38 -8.02 15.95 -0.21
N ILE A 39 -8.59 16.99 -0.81
CA ILE A 39 -8.22 17.52 -2.12
C ILE A 39 -7.68 18.93 -1.91
N GLN A 40 -6.41 19.17 -2.24
CA GLN A 40 -5.80 20.51 -2.18
C GLN A 40 -6.07 21.24 -0.84
N ALA A 41 -5.84 20.55 0.29
CA ALA A 41 -6.07 21.02 1.66
C ALA A 41 -7.54 21.14 2.13
N GLN A 42 -8.53 20.73 1.32
CA GLN A 42 -9.92 20.61 1.75
C GLN A 42 -10.27 19.15 2.08
N MET A 43 -10.82 18.89 3.27
CA MET A 43 -11.33 17.56 3.64
C MET A 43 -12.65 17.25 2.91
N VAL A 44 -12.69 16.08 2.26
CA VAL A 44 -13.86 15.58 1.52
C VAL A 44 -14.58 14.49 2.31
N THR A 45 -13.85 13.52 2.86
CA THR A 45 -14.39 12.45 3.70
C THR A 45 -13.35 11.95 4.71
N MET A 46 -13.80 11.25 5.75
CA MET A 46 -12.95 10.58 6.75
C MET A 46 -13.12 9.05 6.73
N ASP A 47 -13.72 8.51 5.68
CA ASP A 47 -14.02 7.08 5.53
C ASP A 47 -13.26 6.45 4.35
N PHE A 48 -12.12 7.01 3.96
CA PHE A 48 -11.30 6.45 2.89
C PHE A 48 -10.49 5.24 3.38
N GLN A 49 -10.44 4.19 2.57
CA GLN A 49 -9.80 2.92 2.92
C GLN A 49 -8.57 2.72 2.02
N GLU A 50 -7.39 2.62 2.64
CA GLU A 50 -6.10 2.40 1.97
C GLU A 50 -5.53 0.99 2.22
N ILE A 51 -6.06 0.29 3.23
CA ILE A 51 -5.77 -1.10 3.55
C ILE A 51 -6.83 -2.00 2.93
N PHE A 52 -6.40 -2.95 2.10
CA PHE A 52 -7.27 -3.89 1.42
C PHE A 52 -7.01 -5.33 1.87
N PRO A 53 -8.05 -6.13 2.17
CA PRO A 53 -7.90 -7.54 2.46
C PRO A 53 -7.62 -8.32 1.17
N MET A 54 -6.59 -9.15 1.20
CA MET A 54 -6.13 -9.98 0.09
C MET A 54 -6.22 -11.49 0.42
N GLY A 55 -6.61 -11.84 1.64
CA GLY A 55 -6.86 -13.20 2.12
C GLY A 55 -7.05 -13.20 3.64
N ASP A 56 -7.27 -14.38 4.25
CA ASP A 56 -7.60 -14.50 5.69
C ASP A 56 -6.57 -13.86 6.64
N ARG A 57 -5.29 -13.91 6.24
CA ARG A 57 -4.15 -13.37 7.02
C ARG A 57 -3.23 -12.52 6.17
N LEU A 58 -3.76 -11.93 5.11
CA LEU A 58 -3.00 -11.17 4.13
C LEU A 58 -3.71 -9.86 3.83
N TYR A 59 -3.01 -8.76 4.10
CA TYR A 59 -3.50 -7.41 3.88
C TYR A 59 -2.43 -6.62 3.13
N ILE A 60 -2.86 -5.67 2.32
CA ILE A 60 -1.99 -4.73 1.63
C ILE A 60 -2.42 -3.30 1.96
N GLY A 61 -1.47 -2.47 2.35
CA GLY A 61 -1.67 -1.02 2.45
C GLY A 61 -1.04 -0.33 1.25
N LEU A 62 -1.80 0.53 0.58
CA LEU A 62 -1.34 1.30 -0.57
C LEU A 62 -1.53 2.78 -0.28
N ALA A 63 -0.43 3.53 -0.14
CA ALA A 63 -0.45 4.97 0.05
C ALA A 63 -0.02 5.69 -1.22
N GLY A 64 -0.69 6.78 -1.57
CA GLY A 64 -0.36 7.60 -2.73
C GLY A 64 -1.56 8.31 -3.32
N LEU A 65 -1.51 8.57 -4.62
CA LEU A 65 -2.66 9.15 -5.31
C LEU A 65 -3.84 8.18 -5.23
N VAL A 66 -4.96 8.63 -4.67
CA VAL A 66 -6.17 7.81 -4.48
C VAL A 66 -6.62 7.05 -5.73
N THR A 67 -6.54 7.66 -6.91
CA THR A 67 -6.91 6.98 -8.16
C THR A 67 -5.97 5.80 -8.48
N ASP A 68 -4.68 5.94 -8.19
CA ASP A 68 -3.69 4.89 -8.40
C ASP A 68 -3.86 3.78 -7.37
N VAL A 69 -4.10 4.15 -6.10
CA VAL A 69 -4.38 3.22 -5.00
C VAL A 69 -5.56 2.32 -5.34
N GLN A 70 -6.68 2.91 -5.76
CA GLN A 70 -7.88 2.16 -6.16
C GLN A 70 -7.62 1.24 -7.35
N THR A 71 -6.94 1.75 -8.38
CA THR A 71 -6.64 0.99 -9.60
C THR A 71 -5.76 -0.23 -9.29
N VAL A 72 -4.69 -0.02 -8.49
CA VAL A 72 -3.76 -1.09 -8.11
C VAL A 72 -4.45 -2.12 -7.20
N ALA A 73 -5.26 -1.67 -6.24
CA ALA A 73 -6.00 -2.57 -5.35
C ALA A 73 -6.96 -3.49 -6.15
N GLN A 74 -7.69 -2.92 -7.11
CA GLN A 74 -8.59 -3.67 -7.98
C GLN A 74 -7.82 -4.66 -8.87
N TYR A 75 -6.72 -4.22 -9.47
CA TYR A 75 -5.87 -5.07 -10.30
C TYR A 75 -5.30 -6.25 -9.52
N LEU A 76 -4.73 -6.01 -8.33
CA LEU A 76 -4.17 -7.07 -7.49
C LEU A 76 -5.24 -8.06 -7.05
N LYS A 77 -6.43 -7.58 -6.65
CA LYS A 77 -7.56 -8.44 -6.29
C LYS A 77 -8.00 -9.32 -7.45
N PHE A 78 -8.02 -8.78 -8.67
CA PHE A 78 -8.33 -9.56 -9.87
C PHE A 78 -7.30 -10.66 -10.14
N GLN A 79 -6.00 -10.34 -10.06
CA GLN A 79 -4.92 -11.34 -10.21
C GLN A 79 -5.00 -12.44 -9.15
N LEU A 80 -5.32 -12.06 -7.92
CA LEU A 80 -5.51 -12.97 -6.81
C LEU A 80 -6.67 -13.95 -7.07
N ASN A 81 -7.82 -13.44 -7.47
CA ASN A 81 -8.99 -14.27 -7.81
C ASN A 81 -8.68 -15.24 -8.95
N LEU A 82 -7.95 -14.80 -9.98
CA LEU A 82 -7.54 -15.70 -11.08
C LEU A 82 -6.59 -16.80 -10.59
N TYR A 83 -5.67 -16.48 -9.69
CA TYR A 83 -4.76 -17.46 -9.12
C TYR A 83 -5.51 -18.50 -8.27
N GLU A 84 -6.44 -18.05 -7.43
CA GLU A 84 -7.30 -18.93 -6.62
C GLU A 84 -8.15 -19.85 -7.48
N LEU A 85 -8.73 -19.35 -8.58
CA LEU A 85 -9.49 -20.17 -9.52
C LEU A 85 -8.62 -21.21 -10.25
N LYS A 86 -7.37 -20.88 -10.54
CA LYS A 86 -6.44 -21.75 -11.26
C LYS A 86 -5.87 -22.86 -10.37
N GLU A 87 -5.44 -22.52 -9.17
CA GLU A 87 -4.74 -23.44 -8.25
C GLU A 87 -5.70 -24.07 -7.23
N GLY A 88 -6.93 -23.55 -7.10
CA GLY A 88 -7.91 -24.00 -6.10
C GLY A 88 -7.48 -23.71 -4.65
N GLN A 89 -6.47 -22.87 -4.46
CA GLN A 89 -5.86 -22.60 -3.16
C GLN A 89 -5.69 -21.09 -2.91
N GLN A 90 -5.95 -20.68 -1.67
CA GLN A 90 -5.62 -19.35 -1.15
C GLN A 90 -4.14 -19.01 -1.33
N ILE A 91 -3.85 -17.78 -1.78
CA ILE A 91 -2.46 -17.39 -2.08
C ILE A 91 -1.59 -17.38 -0.83
N LYS A 92 -0.35 -17.87 -0.96
CA LYS A 92 0.66 -17.72 0.10
C LYS A 92 1.28 -16.32 0.04
N PRO A 93 1.60 -15.69 1.19
CA PRO A 93 2.19 -14.35 1.21
C PRO A 93 3.45 -14.21 0.35
N TYR A 94 4.30 -15.24 0.32
CA TYR A 94 5.51 -15.25 -0.51
C TYR A 94 5.21 -15.14 -2.01
N THR A 95 4.22 -15.90 -2.50
CA THR A 95 3.79 -15.85 -3.91
C THR A 95 3.15 -14.50 -4.23
N PHE A 96 2.36 -13.96 -3.31
CA PHE A 96 1.72 -12.65 -3.47
C PHE A 96 2.77 -11.53 -3.62
N THR A 97 3.85 -11.58 -2.84
CA THR A 97 5.00 -10.67 -2.99
C THR A 97 5.58 -10.72 -4.40
N SER A 98 5.69 -11.91 -5.01
CA SER A 98 6.15 -12.05 -6.40
C SER A 98 5.17 -11.47 -7.43
N MET A 99 3.86 -11.53 -7.18
CA MET A 99 2.87 -10.88 -8.04
C MET A 99 2.99 -9.36 -7.95
N MET A 100 3.15 -8.81 -6.74
CA MET A 100 3.38 -7.38 -6.53
C MET A 100 4.69 -6.92 -7.18
N ALA A 101 5.73 -7.78 -7.13
CA ALA A 101 7.02 -7.50 -7.70
C ALA A 101 6.98 -7.29 -9.23
N ASN A 102 6.02 -7.89 -9.93
CA ASN A 102 5.85 -7.66 -11.37
C ASN A 102 5.17 -6.33 -11.67
N LEU A 103 4.40 -5.79 -10.72
CA LEU A 103 3.67 -4.54 -10.88
C LEU A 103 4.54 -3.32 -10.53
N PHE A 104 5.41 -3.44 -9.53
CA PHE A 104 6.24 -2.34 -9.04
C PHE A 104 7.71 -2.46 -9.49
N PRO A 105 8.41 -1.33 -9.70
CA PRO A 105 9.82 -1.34 -10.07
C PRO A 105 10.69 -2.16 -9.10
N THR A 106 11.65 -2.91 -9.64
CA THR A 106 12.52 -3.84 -8.91
C THR A 106 13.34 -3.18 -7.79
N TRP A 107 13.64 -1.88 -7.86
CA TRP A 107 14.33 -1.18 -6.77
C TRP A 107 13.50 -1.06 -5.48
N ILE A 108 12.17 -1.08 -5.56
CA ILE A 108 11.28 -1.00 -4.39
C ILE A 108 11.33 -2.30 -3.58
N GLN A 109 11.64 -3.43 -4.23
CA GLN A 109 11.65 -4.75 -3.59
C GLN A 109 12.89 -4.95 -2.71
N ASN A 110 14.03 -4.38 -3.10
CA ASN A 110 15.31 -4.57 -2.41
C ASN A 110 15.40 -3.86 -1.05
N THR A 111 14.50 -2.92 -0.77
CA THR A 111 14.45 -2.14 0.47
C THR A 111 13.33 -2.58 1.43
N CYS A 112 12.13 -2.93 0.93
CA CYS A 112 10.96 -3.16 1.78
C CYS A 112 10.54 -4.63 1.97
N LEU A 113 11.02 -5.57 1.16
CA LEU A 113 10.58 -6.99 1.20
C LEU A 113 11.63 -7.95 1.79
N LYS A 114 12.69 -7.43 2.41
CA LYS A 114 13.65 -8.31 3.08
C LYS A 114 12.97 -9.01 4.26
N PRO A 115 13.02 -10.34 4.36
CA PRO A 115 12.54 -11.03 5.54
C PRO A 115 13.32 -10.49 6.74
N SER A 116 12.61 -9.94 7.73
CA SER A 116 13.21 -9.57 9.02
C SER A 116 14.04 -10.76 9.53
N PRO A 117 15.26 -10.55 10.05
CA PRO A 117 15.99 -11.65 10.69
C PRO A 117 15.11 -12.26 11.77
N LYS A 118 14.88 -13.57 11.66
CA LYS A 118 14.15 -14.32 12.69
C LYS A 118 14.96 -14.21 13.98
N PRO A 119 14.38 -13.89 15.15
CA PRO A 119 14.92 -14.44 16.37
C PRO A 119 14.61 -15.95 16.37
N CYS A 120 15.58 -16.75 16.80
CA CYS A 120 15.35 -18.14 17.18
C CYS A 120 14.12 -18.27 18.08
#